data_AF-A0A3S4FL64-F1
#
_entry.id   AF-A0A3S4FL64-F1
#
_cell.length_a   1.000
_cell.length_b   1.000
_cell.length_c   1.000
_cell.angle_alpha   90.00
_cell.angle_beta   90.00
_cell.angle_gamma   90.00
#
_symmetry.space_group_name_H-M   'P 1'
#
loop_
_entity.id
_entity.type
_entity.pdbx_description
1 polymer ?
#
loop_
_entity_poly.entity_id
_entity_poly.type
_entity_poly.pdbx_seq_one_letter_code
_entity_poly.pdbx_strand_id
1 'polypeptide(L)' 'MLACVIAGAGIALMPASMLNSMPGHHQVEAWPLAEKWRWLNTWLMWRRGAMTRQLEAFIELLNAQLASVD' A
#
# COMPACT_ATOMS: atom_id res chain seq x y z
N MET A 1 -15.32 1.28 2.91
CA MET A 1 -14.94 2.43 2.05
C MET A 1 -15.16 2.12 0.58
N LEU A 2 -14.38 1.25 -0.09
CA LEU A 2 -14.57 0.96 -1.52
C LEU A 2 -15.99 0.48 -1.87
N ALA A 3 -16.55 -0.48 -1.13
CA ALA A 3 -17.92 -0.96 -1.36
C ALA A 3 -18.97 0.17 -1.30
N CYS A 4 -18.76 1.19 -0.46
CA CYS A 4 -19.64 2.35 -0.38
C CYS A 4 -19.51 3.24 -1.62
N VAL A 5 -18.28 3.45 -2.12
CA VAL A 5 -18.02 4.18 -3.38
C VAL A 5 -18.65 3.45 -4.56
N ILE A 6 -18.49 2.12 -4.64
CA ILE A 6 -19.14 1.26 -5.65
C ILE A 6 -20.66 1.43 -5.59
N ALA A 7 -21.24 1.49 -4.39
CA ALA A 7 -22.68 1.72 -4.19
C ALA A 7 -23.13 3.17 -4.45
N GLY A 8 -22.23 4.06 -4.89
CA GLY A 8 -22.54 5.46 -5.24
C GLY A 8 -22.38 6.47 -4.11
N ALA A 9 -21.82 6.11 -2.95
CA ALA A 9 -21.67 6.99 -1.79
C ALA A 9 -20.46 7.95 -1.87
N GLY A 10 -20.26 8.62 -3.01
CA GLY A 10 -19.24 9.66 -3.19
C GLY A 10 -17.87 9.13 -3.60
N ILE A 11 -16.80 9.75 -3.07
CA ILE A 11 -15.40 9.46 -3.44
C ILE A 11 -14.57 9.01 -2.23
N ALA A 12 -13.48 8.29 -2.49
CA ALA A 12 -12.51 7.93 -1.48
C ALA A 12 -11.09 8.20 -1.99
N LEU A 13 -10.19 8.57 -1.08
CA LEU A 13 -8.76 8.65 -1.33
C LEU A 13 -8.08 7.40 -0.75
N MET A 14 -7.30 6.69 -1.56
CA MET A 14 -6.56 5.50 -1.12
C MET A 14 -5.28 5.30 -1.93
N PRO A 15 -4.25 4.62 -1.36
CA PRO A 15 -3.08 4.19 -2.13
C PRO A 15 -3.48 3.30 -3.31
N ALA A 16 -2.82 3.46 -4.46
CA ALA A 16 -3.10 2.66 -5.65
C ALA A 16 -2.89 1.16 -5.42
N SER A 17 -1.82 0.77 -4.71
CA SER A 17 -1.56 -0.62 -4.34
C SER A 17 -2.68 -1.23 -3.50
N MET A 18 -3.23 -0.44 -2.58
CA MET A 18 -4.39 -0.85 -1.77
C MET A 18 -5.61 -1.05 -2.67
N LEU A 19 -5.97 -0.09 -3.52
CA LEU A 19 -7.11 -0.21 -4.44
C LEU A 19 -7.00 -1.49 -5.30
N ASN A 20 -5.83 -1.74 -5.89
CA ASN A 20 -5.60 -2.89 -6.77
C ASN A 20 -5.76 -4.24 -6.06
N SER A 21 -5.52 -4.30 -4.74
CA SER A 21 -5.72 -5.52 -3.94
C SER A 21 -7.17 -5.75 -3.52
N MET A 22 -8.04 -4.75 -3.65
CA MET A 22 -9.40 -4.82 -3.12
C MET A 22 -10.37 -5.52 -4.10
N PRO A 23 -11.28 -6.36 -3.60
CA PRO A 23 -12.36 -6.91 -4.41
C PRO A 23 -13.24 -5.80 -5.00
N GLY A 24 -13.59 -5.93 -6.28
CA GLY A 24 -14.47 -4.99 -6.96
C GLY A 24 -13.82 -3.67 -7.39
N HIS A 25 -12.49 -3.51 -7.27
CA HIS A 25 -11.79 -2.27 -7.68
C HIS A 25 -12.01 -1.90 -9.15
N HIS A 26 -12.27 -2.87 -10.02
CA HIS A 26 -12.58 -2.65 -11.44
C HIS A 26 -13.94 -1.96 -11.68
N GLN A 27 -14.79 -1.82 -10.65
CA GLN A 27 -16.10 -1.17 -10.74
C GLN A 27 -16.05 0.34 -10.47
N VAL A 28 -14.86 0.89 -10.20
CA VAL A 28 -14.67 2.32 -9.97
C VAL A 28 -13.55 2.86 -10.87
N GLU A 29 -13.61 4.14 -11.19
CA GLU A 29 -12.52 4.84 -11.85
C GLU A 29 -11.57 5.46 -10.82
N ALA A 30 -10.27 5.33 -11.06
CA ALA A 30 -9.24 5.92 -10.23
C ALA A 30 -8.60 7.13 -10.92
N TRP A 31 -8.65 8.28 -10.26
CA TRP A 31 -8.06 9.52 -10.76
C TRP A 31 -6.84 9.87 -9.89
N PRO A 32 -5.62 9.90 -10.44
CA PRO A 32 -4.43 10.20 -9.65
C PRO A 32 -4.44 11.66 -9.18
N LEU A 33 -3.97 11.89 -7.96
CA LEU A 33 -3.68 13.24 -7.50
C LEU A 33 -2.56 13.88 -8.34
N ALA A 34 -2.49 15.22 -8.31
CA ALA A 34 -1.37 15.95 -8.87
C ALA A 34 -0.04 15.41 -8.32
N GLU A 35 0.99 15.39 -9.17
CA GLU A 35 2.27 14.72 -8.90
C GLU A 35 2.87 15.05 -7.53
N LYS A 36 2.80 16.31 -7.11
CA LYS A 36 3.28 16.77 -5.79
C LYS A 36 2.60 16.13 -4.58
N TRP A 37 1.41 15.53 -4.75
CA TRP A 37 0.58 15.00 -3.66
C TRP A 37 0.32 13.50 -3.75
N ARG A 38 0.69 12.85 -4.87
CA ARG A 38 0.28 11.46 -5.14
C ARG A 38 1.18 10.41 -4.51
N TRP A 39 2.33 10.81 -4.01
CA TRP A 39 3.34 9.91 -3.45
C TRP A 39 3.19 9.79 -1.93
N LEU A 40 3.36 8.56 -1.43
CA LEU A 40 3.31 8.24 -0.01
C LEU A 40 4.39 7.22 0.32
N ASN A 41 4.98 7.36 1.50
CA ASN A 41 5.99 6.43 2.00
C ASN A 41 5.34 5.45 2.99
N THR A 42 5.42 4.15 2.70
CA THR A 42 5.00 3.10 3.62
C THR A 42 6.22 2.63 4.42
N TRP A 43 6.22 2.89 5.73
CA TRP A 43 7.30 2.48 6.62
C TRP A 43 6.90 1.21 7.35
N LEU A 44 7.78 0.22 7.34
CA LEU A 44 7.72 -0.88 8.30
C LEU A 44 8.53 -0.48 9.53
N MET A 45 7.93 -0.66 10.70
CA MET A 45 8.50 -0.20 11.97
C MET A 45 8.52 -1.34 12.98
N TRP A 46 9.60 -1.42 13.74
CA TRP A 46 9.80 -2.41 14.80
C TRP A 46 10.23 -1.71 16.08
N ARG A 47 9.85 -2.30 17.21
CA ARG A 47 10.25 -1.78 18.53
C ARG A 47 11.74 -1.99 18.74
N ARG A 48 12.43 -0.99 19.30
CA ARG A 48 13.84 -1.15 19.72
C ARG A 48 13.99 -2.33 20.68
N GLY A 49 15.02 -3.15 20.45
CA GLY A 49 15.30 -4.35 21.23
C GLY A 49 14.40 -5.56 20.93
N ALA A 50 13.49 -5.48 19.95
CA ALA A 50 12.64 -6.60 19.53
C ALA A 50 13.15 -7.31 18.25
N MET A 51 14.45 -7.22 17.95
CA MET A 51 15.05 -7.93 16.82
C MET A 51 15.20 -9.41 17.14
N THR A 52 14.32 -10.22 16.53
CA THR A 52 14.41 -11.68 16.55
C THR A 52 15.08 -12.16 15.27
N ARG A 53 15.65 -13.39 15.28
CA ARG A 53 16.24 -13.98 14.07
C ARG A 53 15.25 -14.09 12.91
N GLN A 54 13.97 -14.31 13.21
CA GLN A 54 12.91 -14.35 12.21
C GLN A 54 12.66 -12.98 11.57
N LEU A 55 12.74 -11.90 12.37
CA LEU A 55 12.62 -10.54 11.85
C LEU A 55 13.84 -10.16 10.99
N GLU A 56 15.04 -10.56 11.39
CA GLU A 56 16.26 -10.38 10.59
C GLU A 56 16.14 -11.07 9.23
N ALA A 57 15.76 -12.36 9.22
CA ALA A 57 15.55 -13.10 7.98
C ALA A 57 14.42 -12.48 7.11
N PHE A 58 13.34 -12.00 7.72
CA PHE A 58 12.28 -11.31 7.00
C PHE A 58 12.76 -10.01 6.34
N ILE A 59 13.57 -9.22 7.05
CA ILE A 59 14.18 -7.99 6.51
C ILE A 59 15.12 -8.31 5.34
N GLU A 60 15.92 -9.37 5.42
CA GLU A 60 16.78 -9.82 4.32
C GLU A 60 15.96 -10.16 3.06
N LEU A 61 14.89 -10.94 3.21
CA LEU A 61 13.99 -11.28 2.11
C LEU A 61 13.33 -10.04 1.51
N LEU A 62 12.88 -9.10 2.36
CA LEU A 62 12.26 -7.88 1.91
C LEU A 62 13.23 -6.97 1.15
N ASN A 63 14.46 -6.80 1.64
CA ASN A 63 15.48 -6.01 0.95
C ASN A 63 15.84 -6.61 -0.40
N ALA A 64 15.95 -7.93 -0.50
CA ALA A 64 16.19 -8.63 -1.76
C ALA A 64 15.03 -8.41 -2.75
N GLN A 65 13.77 -8.44 -2.26
CA GLN A 65 12.60 -8.16 -3.08
C GLN A 65 12.61 -6.71 -3.57
N LEU A 66 12.82 -5.73 -2.68
CA LEU A 66 12.81 -4.31 -3.04
C LEU A 66 13.87 -3.97 -4.09
N ALA A 67 15.07 -4.56 -3.99
CA ALA A 67 16.14 -4.38 -4.97
C ALA A 67 15.81 -4.93 -6.38
N SER A 68 14.74 -5.71 -6.53
CA SER A 68 14.26 -6.23 -7.83
C SER A 68 13.12 -5.42 -8.46
N VAL A 69 12.59 -4.43 -7.75
CA VAL A 69 11.47 -3.58 -8.21
C VAL A 69 11.97 -2.24 -8.79
N ASP A 70 13.22 -1.90 -8.52
CA ASP A 70 13.95 -0.77 -9.13
C ASP A 70 14.50 -1.15 -10.52
#